data_AF-A0A875S9G9-F1
#
_entry.id   AF-A0A875S9G9-F1
#
_cell.length_a   1.000
_cell.length_b   1.000
_cell.length_c   1.000
_cell.angle_alpha   90.00
_cell.angle_beta   90.00
_cell.angle_gamma   90.00
#
_symmetry.space_group_name_H-M   'P 1'
#
loop_
_entity.id
_entity.type
_entity.pdbx_description
1 polymer ?
#
loop_
_entity_poly.entity_id
_entity_poly.type
_entity_poly.pdbx_seq_one_letter_code
_entity_poly.pdbx_strand_id
1 'polypeptide(L)'
;MSEEIKIDPTTIARLFHTVSFSDSENIRITKKTLALVSEYAKLFTDEAIVRSNEYRLEERRRLANSYQTDTNEISTTNEAAPTGGALDAKHLEAIAGLLVLDF
;
A
#
# COMPACT_ATOMS: atom_id res chain seq x y z
N MET A 1 0.43 -21.66 8.41
CA MET A 1 0.92 -20.51 9.19
C MET A 1 1.83 -19.74 8.26
N SER A 2 1.35 -18.64 7.68
CA SER A 2 2.22 -17.74 6.93
C SER A 2 3.14 -17.06 7.93
N GLU A 3 4.45 -17.07 7.69
CA GLU A 3 5.39 -16.32 8.53
C GLU A 3 4.99 -14.84 8.49
N GLU A 4 4.86 -14.24 9.67
CA GLU A 4 4.57 -12.82 9.78
C GLU A 4 5.82 -12.05 9.36
N ILE A 5 5.77 -11.42 8.18
CA ILE A 5 6.88 -10.61 7.66
C ILE A 5 7.03 -9.40 8.59
N LYS A 6 8.05 -9.42 9.44
CA LYS A 6 8.42 -8.30 10.32
C LYS A 6 9.75 -7.74 9.89
N ILE A 7 9.82 -6.41 9.84
CA ILE A 7 11.07 -5.70 9.58
C ILE A 7 11.93 -5.82 10.84
N ASP A 8 13.18 -6.26 10.69
CA ASP A 8 14.07 -6.38 11.84
C ASP A 8 14.27 -5.02 12.55
N PRO A 9 14.08 -4.93 13.88
CA PRO A 9 14.22 -3.68 14.63
C PRO A 9 15.58 -3.01 14.46
N THR A 10 16.65 -3.77 14.20
CA THR A 10 18.00 -3.22 13.94
C THR A 10 18.03 -2.45 12.63
N THR A 11 17.31 -2.92 11.61
CA THR A 11 17.18 -2.23 10.32
C THR A 11 16.47 -0.90 10.49
N ILE A 12 15.37 -0.87 11.25
CA ILE A 12 14.63 0.36 11.55
C ILE A 12 15.50 1.35 12.33
N ALA A 13 16.25 0.85 13.33
CA ALA A 13 17.17 1.69 14.09
C ALA A 13 18.23 2.33 13.17
N ARG A 14 18.85 1.52 12.30
CA ARG A 14 19.83 2.02 11.33
C ARG A 14 19.23 3.06 10.40
N LEU A 15 18.01 2.83 9.90
CA LEU A 15 17.31 3.78 9.04
C LEU A 15 17.17 5.14 9.73
N PHE A 16 16.59 5.18 10.93
CA PHE A 16 16.39 6.44 11.66
C PHE A 16 17.69 7.18 11.97
N HIS A 17 18.73 6.47 12.41
CA HIS A 17 20.03 7.07 12.68
C HIS A 17 20.74 7.58 11.42
N THR A 18 20.42 7.04 10.24
CA THR A 18 21.05 7.43 8.98
C THR A 18 20.36 8.64 8.34
N VAL A 19 19.02 8.70 8.38
CA VAL A 19 18.27 9.68 7.57
C VAL A 19 17.38 10.64 8.37
N SER A 20 17.04 10.33 9.63
CA SER A 20 16.01 11.09 10.35
C SER A 20 16.55 12.05 11.41
N PHE A 21 17.72 11.74 11.97
CA PHE A 21 18.29 12.49 13.09
C PHE A 21 19.51 13.29 12.66
N SER A 22 19.48 14.61 12.88
CA SER A 22 20.65 15.47 12.64
C SER A 22 21.79 15.22 13.64
N ASP A 23 21.45 14.83 14.87
CA ASP A 23 22.41 14.44 15.92
C ASP A 23 22.25 12.95 16.24
N SER A 24 22.77 12.12 15.35
CA SER A 24 22.58 10.67 15.41
C SER A 24 23.36 9.98 16.54
N GLU A 25 24.42 10.62 17.07
CA GLU A 25 25.27 10.03 18.12
C GLU A 25 24.64 10.16 19.52
N ASN A 26 23.86 11.21 19.77
CA ASN A 26 23.25 11.45 21.08
C ASN A 26 21.83 10.90 21.22
N ILE A 27 21.16 10.61 20.11
CA ILE A 27 19.79 10.10 20.14
C ILE A 27 19.79 8.60 20.44
N ARG A 28 18.88 8.13 21.30
CA ARG A 28 18.70 6.71 21.60
C ARG A 28 17.25 6.33 21.43
N ILE A 29 16.99 5.28 20.66
CA ILE A 29 15.64 4.74 20.46
C ILE A 29 15.48 3.47 21.32
N THR A 30 14.39 3.39 22.07
CA THR A 30 14.12 2.19 22.88
C THR A 30 13.68 1.01 22.00
N LYS A 31 13.99 -0.22 22.43
CA LYS A 31 13.55 -1.43 21.72
C LYS A 31 12.03 -1.51 21.56
N LYS A 32 11.25 -1.04 22.55
CA LYS A 32 9.79 -1.00 22.48
C LYS A 32 9.31 -0.05 21.39
N THR A 33 9.94 1.12 21.26
CA THR A 33 9.64 2.08 20.20
C THR A 33 9.96 1.50 18.83
N LEU A 34 11.12 0.84 18.66
CA LEU A 34 11.47 0.18 17.39
C LEU A 34 10.48 -0.91 17.00
N ALA A 35 10.00 -1.69 17.97
CA ALA A 35 8.96 -2.70 17.73
C ALA A 35 7.64 -2.06 17.28
N LEU A 36 7.22 -0.96 17.93
CA LEU A 36 6.01 -0.24 17.53
C LEU A 36 6.12 0.34 16.11
N VAL A 37 7.28 0.92 15.78
CA VAL A 37 7.53 1.42 14.43
C VAL A 37 7.51 0.28 13.40
N SER A 38 8.01 -0.91 13.75
CA SER A 38 7.91 -2.06 12.85
C SER A 38 6.47 -2.41 12.50
N GLU A 39 5.57 -2.39 13.49
CA GLU A 39 4.15 -2.62 13.26
C GLU A 39 3.50 -1.48 12.48
N TYR A 40 3.90 -0.23 12.75
CA TYR A 40 3.42 0.94 12.01
C TYR A 40 3.86 0.90 10.53
N ALA A 41 5.12 0.59 10.24
CA ALA A 41 5.62 0.46 8.88
C ALA A 41 4.93 -0.67 8.10
N LYS A 42 4.61 -1.77 8.79
CA LYS A 42 3.80 -2.85 8.24
C LYS A 42 2.39 -2.36 7.90
N LEU A 43 1.71 -1.70 8.85
CA LEU A 43 0.37 -1.16 8.62
C LEU A 43 0.34 -0.17 7.45
N PHE A 44 1.32 0.72 7.37
CA PHE A 44 1.49 1.64 6.25
C PHE A 44 1.63 0.91 4.91
N THR A 45 2.46 -0.14 4.87
CA THR A 45 2.69 -0.92 3.65
C THR A 45 1.44 -1.71 3.24
N ASP A 46 0.75 -2.33 4.21
CA ASP A 46 -0.49 -3.07 3.97
C ASP A 46 -1.58 -2.12 3.44
N GLU A 47 -1.74 -0.94 4.04
CA GLU A 47 -2.70 0.07 3.59
C GLU A 47 -2.38 0.57 2.17
N ALA A 48 -1.09 0.81 1.88
CA ALA A 48 -0.64 1.18 0.55
C ALA A 48 -1.02 0.12 -0.50
N ILE A 49 -0.84 -1.16 -0.19
CA ILE A 49 -1.18 -2.28 -1.09
C ILE A 49 -2.69 -2.35 -1.29
N VAL A 50 -3.48 -2.30 -0.21
CA VAL A 50 -4.94 -2.40 -0.26
C VAL A 50 -5.51 -1.27 -1.09
N ARG A 51 -5.17 -0.01 -0.79
CA ARG A 51 -5.70 1.16 -1.52
C ARG A 51 -5.26 1.20 -2.97
N SER A 52 -4.01 0.84 -3.26
CA SER A 52 -3.53 0.77 -4.65
C SER A 52 -4.32 -0.29 -5.44
N ASN A 53 -4.64 -1.41 -4.79
CA ASN A 53 -5.43 -2.47 -5.40
C ASN A 53 -6.91 -2.06 -5.57
N GLU A 54 -7.49 -1.35 -4.62
CA GLU A 54 -8.84 -0.77 -4.73
C GLU A 54 -8.93 0.21 -5.90
N TYR A 55 -7.98 1.16 -5.98
CA TYR A 55 -7.89 2.10 -7.10
C TYR A 55 -7.78 1.39 -8.44
N ARG A 56 -6.93 0.35 -8.54
CA ARG A 56 -6.81 -0.49 -9.75
C ARG A 56 -8.15 -1.13 -10.16
N LEU A 57 -8.92 -1.63 -9.19
CA LEU A 57 -10.22 -2.24 -9.46
C LEU A 57 -11.27 -1.19 -9.87
N GLU A 58 -11.25 -0.02 -9.26
CA GLU A 58 -12.16 1.09 -9.56
C GLU A 58 -11.89 1.69 -10.94
N GLU A 59 -10.63 1.99 -11.29
CA GLU A 59 -10.24 2.48 -12.61
C GLU A 59 -10.71 1.53 -13.72
N ARG A 60 -10.59 0.22 -13.51
CA ARG A 60 -11.10 -0.78 -14.46
C ARG A 60 -12.62 -0.70 -14.60
N ARG A 61 -13.37 -0.60 -13.49
CA ARG A 61 -14.84 -0.44 -13.54
C ARG A 61 -15.22 0.82 -14.29
N ARG A 62 -14.52 1.93 -14.04
CA ARG A 62 -14.72 3.21 -14.76
C ARG A 62 -14.51 3.06 -16.26
N LEU A 63 -13.43 2.41 -16.67
CA LEU A 63 -13.14 2.13 -18.08
C LEU A 63 -14.21 1.23 -18.70
N ALA A 64 -14.57 0.11 -18.06
CA ALA A 64 -15.60 -0.79 -18.57
C ALA A 64 -16.95 -0.07 -18.80
N ASN A 65 -17.37 0.76 -17.84
CA ASN A 65 -18.59 1.55 -17.95
C ASN A 65 -18.52 2.60 -19.07
N SER A 66 -17.34 3.19 -19.32
CA SER A 66 -17.17 4.20 -20.38
C SER A 66 -17.27 3.63 -21.81
N TYR A 67 -17.05 2.32 -21.99
CA TYR A 67 -17.23 1.65 -23.29
C TYR A 67 -18.64 1.11 -23.49
N GLN A 68 -19.51 1.15 -22.47
CA GLN A 68 -20.82 0.50 -22.48
C GLN A 68 -21.95 1.38 -23.02
N THR A 69 -21.64 2.47 -23.74
CA THR A 69 -22.64 3.47 -24.15
C THR A 69 -23.32 3.22 -25.50
N ASP A 70 -23.03 2.14 -26.25
CA ASP A 70 -23.61 1.97 -27.61
C ASP A 70 -24.16 0.58 -27.99
N THR A 71 -24.19 -0.41 -27.10
CA THR A 71 -24.81 -1.72 -27.42
C THR A 71 -25.66 -2.26 -26.29
N ASN A 72 -26.97 -2.23 -26.51
CA ASN A 72 -27.99 -2.82 -25.66
C ASN A 72 -27.98 -4.35 -25.81
N GLU A 73 -27.00 -5.03 -25.21
CA GLU A 73 -27.05 -6.48 -24.98
C GLU A 73 -26.83 -6.77 -23.50
N ILE A 74 -27.90 -7.23 -22.84
CA ILE A 74 -27.88 -7.77 -21.49
C ILE A 74 -27.15 -9.12 -21.56
N SER A 75 -25.84 -9.09 -21.37
CA SER A 75 -25.08 -10.30 -21.04
C SER A 75 -25.03 -10.43 -19.52
N THR A 76 -25.99 -11.18 -18.97
CA THR A 76 -25.86 -11.80 -17.65
C THR A 76 -24.77 -12.86 -17.72
N THR A 77 -23.51 -12.44 -17.66
CA THR A 77 -22.40 -13.32 -17.33
C THR A 77 -21.98 -13.02 -15.92
N ASN A 78 -22.14 -14.02 -15.05
CA ASN A 78 -21.49 -14.09 -13.75
C ASN A 78 -19.99 -13.93 -13.96
N GLU A 79 -19.48 -12.70 -13.94
CA GLU A 79 -18.04 -12.45 -14.05
C GLU A 79 -17.41 -12.94 -12.75
N ALA A 80 -16.79 -14.12 -12.84
CA ALA A 80 -15.78 -14.56 -11.91
C ALA A 80 -14.89 -13.36 -11.56
N ALA A 81 -14.71 -13.12 -10.26
CA ALA A 81 -13.92 -12.01 -9.72
C ALA A 81 -12.72 -11.71 -10.63
N PRO A 82 -12.57 -10.48 -11.16
CA PRO A 82 -11.75 -10.24 -12.33
C PRO A 82 -10.26 -10.34 -11.99
N THR A 83 -9.73 -11.56 -11.99
CA THR A 83 -8.31 -11.89 -12.10
C THR A 83 -7.87 -11.52 -13.53
N GLY A 84 -6.88 -10.68 -13.79
CA GLY A 84 -5.99 -9.93 -12.93
C GLY A 84 -5.16 -9.04 -13.87
N GLY A 85 -5.02 -7.77 -13.53
CA GLY A 85 -3.91 -6.95 -14.03
C GLY A 85 -2.94 -6.81 -12.87
N ALA A 86 -1.64 -6.84 -13.13
CA ALA A 86 -0.64 -6.66 -12.09
C ALA A 86 -0.83 -5.32 -11.37
N LEU A 87 -0.61 -5.32 -10.05
CA LEU A 87 -0.40 -4.07 -9.31
C LEU A 87 0.89 -3.44 -9.85
N ASP A 88 0.85 -2.13 -10.07
CA ASP A 88 1.89 -1.40 -10.81
C ASP A 88 2.06 -0.02 -10.16
N ALA A 89 3.22 0.60 -10.35
CA ALA A 89 3.63 1.82 -9.67
C ALA A 89 2.62 2.98 -9.84
N LYS A 90 1.97 3.07 -11.01
CA LYS A 90 0.93 4.08 -11.29
C LYS A 90 -0.26 4.02 -10.33
N HIS A 91 -0.61 2.83 -9.82
CA HIS A 91 -1.73 2.67 -8.91
C HIS A 91 -1.38 3.18 -7.51
N LEU A 92 -0.13 2.97 -7.09
CA LEU A 92 0.40 3.54 -5.85
C LEU A 92 0.56 5.05 -5.97
N GLU A 93 1.10 5.54 -7.08
CA GLU A 93 1.28 6.97 -7.35
C GLU A 93 -0.05 7.74 -7.26
N ALA A 94 -1.14 7.17 -7.81
CA ALA A 94 -2.46 7.78 -7.76
C ALA A 94 -3.01 7.96 -6.33
N ILE A 95 -2.64 7.09 -5.40
CA ILE A 95 -3.10 7.14 -4.00
C ILE A 95 -2.06 7.70 -3.02
N ALA A 96 -0.81 7.88 -3.45
CA ALA A 96 0.31 8.24 -2.58
C ALA A 96 0.09 9.56 -1.85
N GLY A 97 -0.47 10.57 -2.52
CA GLY A 97 -0.76 11.86 -1.90
C GLY A 97 -1.75 11.75 -0.73
N LEU A 98 -2.82 10.96 -0.89
CA LEU A 98 -3.79 10.71 0.17
C LEU A 98 -3.20 9.81 1.27
N LEU A 99 -2.43 8.79 0.89
CA LEU A 99 -1.77 7.89 1.82
C LEU A 99 -0.80 8.64 2.74
N VAL A 100 -0.06 9.62 2.23
CA VAL A 100 0.86 10.44 3.05
C VAL A 100 0.11 11.40 3.98
N LEU A 101 -1.12 11.80 3.68
CA LEU A 101 -1.90 12.67 4.58
C LEU A 101 -2.47 11.93 5.79
N ASP A 102 -2.67 10.61 5.67
CA ASP A 102 -3.23 9.79 6.74
C ASP A 102 -2.19 9.36 7.79
N PHE A 103 -0.90 9.51 7.49
CA PHE A 103 0.24 9.01 8.28
C PHE A 103 1.19 10.14 8.70
#